data_AF-M2C6T9-F1
#
_entry.id   AF-M2C6T9-F1
#
_cell.length_a   1.000
_cell.length_b   1.000
_cell.length_c   1.000
_cell.angle_alpha   90.00
_cell.angle_beta   90.00
_cell.angle_gamma   90.00
#
_symmetry.space_group_name_H-M   'P 1'
#
loop_
_entity.id
_entity.type
_entity.pdbx_description
1 polymer ?
#
loop_
_entity_poly.entity_id
_entity_poly.type
_entity_poly.pdbx_seq_one_letter_code
_entity_poly.pdbx_strand_id
1 'polypeptide(L)'
;MANNLINLDLLRSESQKVKFLGKEFEVGYIPSGLAIPLIENHNKNIKEQKETDSPEKLLKDNIKSVSIFCSFYEPDFTEEFLSKYASDKQIEQMYLLIVTAIVKNFSAEAPNDDSGSSNSFEKKTTGEN
;
A
#
# COMPACT_ATOMS: atom_id res chain seq x y z
N MET A 1 -35.60 -2.51 16.00
CA MET A 1 -34.38 -1.98 15.35
C MET A 1 -33.51 -3.19 15.02
N ALA A 2 -33.25 -3.46 13.75
CA ALA A 2 -32.37 -4.56 13.37
C ALA A 2 -30.93 -4.14 13.65
N ASN A 3 -30.24 -4.84 14.54
CA ASN A 3 -28.81 -4.65 14.77
C ASN A 3 -28.08 -5.25 13.57
N ASN A 4 -27.69 -4.41 12.60
CA ASN A 4 -26.76 -4.82 11.54
C ASN A 4 -25.38 -5.03 12.16
N LEU A 5 -25.13 -6.26 12.63
CA LEU A 5 -23.80 -6.71 13.03
C LEU A 5 -22.99 -6.99 11.77
N ILE A 6 -21.99 -6.16 11.51
CA ILE A 6 -21.03 -6.38 10.41
C ILE A 6 -19.95 -7.33 10.90
N ASN A 7 -19.75 -8.45 10.20
CA ASN A 7 -18.62 -9.33 10.47
C ASN A 7 -17.32 -8.69 9.96
N LEU A 8 -16.47 -8.24 10.88
CA LEU A 8 -15.20 -7.58 10.55
C LEU A 8 -14.17 -8.53 9.91
N ASP A 9 -14.32 -9.85 10.07
CA ASP A 9 -13.44 -10.82 9.41
C ASP A 9 -13.57 -10.77 7.88
N LEU A 10 -14.72 -10.32 7.36
CA LEU A 10 -14.94 -10.12 5.92
C LEU A 10 -14.13 -8.95 5.35
N LEU A 11 -13.66 -8.04 6.21
CA LEU A 11 -12.85 -6.88 5.83
C LEU A 11 -11.34 -7.17 5.91
N ARG A 12 -10.95 -8.38 6.32
CA ARG A 12 -9.55 -8.75 6.47
C ARG A 12 -8.94 -9.08 5.11
N SER A 13 -7.90 -8.35 4.71
CA SER A 13 -7.09 -8.69 3.54
C SER A 13 -6.49 -10.09 3.68
N GLU A 14 -6.44 -10.85 2.58
CA GLU A 14 -5.77 -12.15 2.55
C GLU A 14 -4.29 -11.99 2.96
N SER A 15 -3.83 -12.86 3.87
CA SER A 15 -2.42 -12.87 4.30
C SER A 15 -1.56 -13.30 3.13
N GLN A 16 -0.56 -12.48 2.83
CA GLN A 16 0.43 -12.75 1.80
C GLN A 16 1.82 -12.57 2.40
N LYS A 17 2.53 -13.68 2.54
CA LYS A 17 3.90 -13.70 3.07
C LYS A 17 4.91 -13.94 1.98
N VAL A 18 6.03 -13.24 2.06
CA VAL A 18 7.15 -13.37 1.11
C VAL A 18 8.45 -13.58 1.86
N LYS A 19 9.31 -14.45 1.35
CA LYS A 19 10.64 -14.69 1.91
C LYS A 19 11.66 -13.81 1.18
N PHE A 20 12.30 -12.91 1.91
CA PHE A 20 13.28 -11.97 1.39
C PHE A 20 14.54 -11.98 2.26
N LEU A 21 15.69 -12.27 1.66
CA LEU A 21 16.99 -12.44 2.34
C LEU A 21 16.95 -13.37 3.57
N GLY A 22 16.14 -14.43 3.51
CA GLY A 22 16.01 -15.41 4.60
C GLY A 22 14.99 -15.05 5.68
N LYS A 23 14.41 -13.84 5.65
CA LYS A 23 13.34 -13.40 6.55
C LYS A 23 11.98 -13.46 5.87
N GLU A 24 10.92 -13.65 6.64
CA GLU A 24 9.54 -13.65 6.14
C GLU A 24 8.88 -12.31 6.44
N PHE A 25 8.25 -11.70 5.44
CA PHE A 25 7.55 -10.43 5.55
C PHE A 25 6.07 -10.61 5.19
N GLU A 26 5.18 -10.09 6.03
CA GLU A 26 3.75 -9.97 5.71
C GLU A 26 3.53 -8.73 4.84
N VAL A 27 3.24 -8.96 3.56
CA VAL A 27 2.97 -7.90 2.57
C VAL A 27 1.47 -7.78 2.26
N GLY A 28 0.64 -8.74 2.65
CA GLY A 28 -0.81 -8.69 2.42
C GLY A 28 -1.49 -7.55 3.20
N TYR A 29 -0.91 -7.18 4.35
CA TYR A 29 -1.36 -6.07 5.17
C TYR A 29 -0.21 -5.11 5.46
N ILE A 30 -0.35 -3.86 5.02
CA ILE A 30 0.62 -2.80 5.31
C ILE A 30 -0.01 -1.88 6.36
N PRO A 31 0.56 -1.78 7.58
CA PRO A 31 0.06 -0.89 8.61
C PRO A 31 -0.01 0.56 8.11
N SER A 32 -1.05 1.31 8.48
CA SER A 32 -1.25 2.69 8.03
C SER A 32 -0.07 3.61 8.35
N GLY A 33 0.58 3.41 9.51
CA GLY A 33 1.80 4.14 9.90
C GLY A 33 3.01 3.88 9.00
N LEU A 34 3.01 2.77 8.25
CA LEU A 34 4.03 2.42 7.26
C LEU A 34 3.61 2.79 5.82
N ALA A 35 2.31 2.72 5.54
CA ALA A 35 1.75 3.05 4.24
C ALA A 35 1.99 4.51 3.84
N ILE A 36 1.84 5.46 4.77
CA ILE A 36 2.05 6.89 4.49
C ILE A 36 3.49 7.16 4.00
N PRO A 37 4.56 6.80 4.76
CA PRO A 37 5.93 6.97 4.28
C PRO A 37 6.22 6.30 2.93
N LEU A 38 5.66 5.12 2.68
CA LEU A 38 5.85 4.39 1.42
C LEU A 38 5.17 5.10 0.25
N ILE A 39 3.93 5.57 0.43
CA ILE A 39 3.19 6.30 -0.60
C ILE A 39 3.85 7.65 -0.86
N GLU A 40 4.29 8.36 0.18
CA GLU A 40 5.02 9.63 0.02
C GLU A 40 6.31 9.44 -0.75
N ASN A 41 7.11 8.41 -0.41
CA ASN A 41 8.34 8.10 -1.14
C ASN A 41 8.05 7.71 -2.59
N HIS A 42 7.06 6.85 -2.83
CA HIS A 42 6.65 6.43 -4.17
C HIS A 42 6.16 7.61 -5.02
N ASN A 43 5.29 8.46 -4.49
CA ASN A 43 4.76 9.64 -5.18
C ASN A 43 5.84 10.67 -5.47
N LYS A 44 6.80 10.83 -4.55
CA LYS A 44 7.96 11.68 -4.77
C LYS A 44 8.80 11.13 -5.93
N ASN A 45 9.08 9.83 -5.92
CA ASN A 45 9.85 9.19 -6.99
C ASN A 45 9.15 9.34 -8.35
N ILE A 46 7.82 9.18 -8.44
CA ILE A 46 7.07 9.39 -9.69
C ILE A 46 7.16 10.85 -10.17
N LYS A 47 7.02 11.83 -9.26
CA LYS A 47 7.07 13.26 -9.64
C LYS A 47 8.47 13.71 -10.07
N GLU A 48 9.49 13.15 -9.45
CA GLU A 48 10.91 13.45 -9.73
C GLU A 48 11.47 12.55 -10.83
N GLN A 49 10.73 11.51 -11.22
CA GLN A 49 11.08 10.63 -12.31
C GLN A 49 11.00 11.37 -13.64
N LYS A 50 12.08 11.32 -14.39
CA LYS A 50 12.12 11.73 -15.79
C LYS A 50 12.24 10.47 -16.64
N GLU A 51 11.67 10.48 -17.85
CA GLU A 51 11.84 9.37 -18.81
C GLU A 51 13.31 9.03 -19.09
N THR A 52 14.23 9.97 -18.80
CA THR A 52 15.68 9.86 -18.99
C THR A 52 16.45 9.42 -17.75
N ASP A 53 15.78 9.06 -16.65
CA ASP A 53 16.49 8.68 -15.42
C ASP A 53 17.30 7.39 -15.62
N SER A 54 18.50 7.37 -15.02
CA SER A 54 19.38 6.21 -15.13
C SER A 54 18.85 5.01 -14.32
N PRO A 55 19.12 3.77 -14.76
CA PRO A 55 18.78 2.57 -13.99
C PRO A 55 19.30 2.59 -12.54
N GLU A 56 20.47 3.19 -12.31
CA GLU A 56 21.06 3.34 -10.98
C GLU A 56 20.22 4.23 -10.04
N LYS A 57 19.66 5.32 -10.57
CA LYS A 57 18.76 6.20 -9.79
C LYS A 57 17.49 5.43 -9.40
N LEU A 58 16.90 4.72 -10.36
CA LEU A 58 15.71 3.91 -10.14
C LEU A 58 15.93 2.82 -9.10
N LEU A 59 17.08 2.14 -9.17
CA LEU A 59 17.44 1.12 -8.19
C LEU A 59 17.59 1.72 -6.79
N LYS A 60 18.24 2.89 -6.66
CA LYS A 60 18.40 3.57 -5.37
C LYS A 60 17.04 3.93 -4.74
N ASP A 61 16.11 4.41 -5.54
CA ASP A 61 14.75 4.74 -5.11
C ASP A 61 13.98 3.49 -4.65
N ASN A 62 14.19 2.35 -5.33
CA ASN A 62 13.64 1.06 -4.92
C ASN A 62 14.26 0.58 -3.60
N ILE A 63 15.59 0.65 -3.45
CA ILE A 63 16.30 0.28 -2.21
C ILE A 63 15.72 1.05 -1.02
N LYS A 64 15.53 2.36 -1.17
CA LYS A 64 14.94 3.19 -0.13
C LYS A 64 13.53 2.75 0.25
N SER A 65 12.68 2.48 -0.73
CA SER A 65 11.31 2.01 -0.49
C SER A 65 11.28 0.65 0.21
N VAL A 66 12.12 -0.29 -0.25
CA VAL A 66 12.26 -1.62 0.37
C VAL A 66 12.83 -1.51 1.79
N SER A 67 13.81 -0.62 2.03
CA SER A 67 14.35 -0.36 3.36
C SER A 67 13.27 0.15 4.31
N ILE A 68 12.47 1.14 3.90
CA ILE A 68 11.38 1.68 4.73
C ILE A 68 10.44 0.55 5.16
N PHE A 69 10.03 -0.30 4.21
CA PHE A 69 9.12 -1.40 4.50
C PHE A 69 9.75 -2.48 5.39
N CYS A 70 10.92 -3.00 5.00
CA CYS A 70 11.55 -4.13 5.68
C CYS A 70 12.05 -3.76 7.08
N SER A 71 12.66 -2.56 7.24
CA SER A 71 13.19 -2.10 8.53
C SER A 71 12.13 -1.91 9.61
N PHE A 72 10.86 -1.76 9.22
CA PHE A 72 9.74 -1.74 10.17
C PHE A 72 9.59 -3.07 10.91
N TYR A 73 9.88 -4.20 10.25
CA TYR A 73 9.77 -5.55 10.83
C TYR A 73 11.13 -6.10 11.28
N GLU A 74 12.19 -5.79 10.55
CA GLU A 74 13.54 -6.29 10.74
C GLU A 74 14.52 -5.11 10.68
N PRO A 75 14.84 -4.45 11.81
CA PRO A 75 15.58 -3.18 11.85
C PRO A 75 16.93 -3.17 11.12
N ASP A 76 17.56 -4.34 10.96
CA ASP A 76 18.83 -4.49 10.25
C ASP A 76 18.71 -4.27 8.73
N PHE A 77 17.49 -4.30 8.16
CA PHE A 77 17.22 -4.15 6.72
C PHE A 77 17.24 -2.67 6.30
N THR A 78 18.33 -1.98 6.60
CA THR A 78 18.62 -0.60 6.19
C THR A 78 18.98 -0.50 4.71
N GLU A 79 18.99 0.72 4.15
CA GLU A 79 19.46 0.97 2.76
C GLU A 79 20.87 0.38 2.54
N GLU A 80 21.77 0.61 3.49
CA GLU A 80 23.16 0.14 3.46
C GLU A 80 23.27 -1.39 3.48
N PHE A 81 22.44 -2.06 4.29
CA PHE A 81 22.37 -3.51 4.33
C PHE A 81 21.86 -4.06 2.98
N LEU A 82 20.76 -3.49 2.48
CA LEU A 82 20.14 -3.93 1.24
C LEU A 82 21.07 -3.76 0.03
N SER A 83 21.77 -2.63 -0.07
CA SER A 83 22.76 -2.40 -1.13
C SER A 83 23.91 -3.41 -1.12
N LYS A 84 24.21 -4.02 0.03
CA LYS A 84 25.33 -4.96 0.17
C LYS A 84 24.93 -6.43 0.01
N TYR A 85 23.71 -6.78 0.42
CA TYR A 85 23.29 -8.17 0.57
C TYR A 85 22.12 -8.59 -0.34
N ALA A 86 21.41 -7.64 -0.94
CA ALA A 86 20.38 -7.92 -1.94
C ALA A 86 20.92 -7.73 -3.35
N SER A 87 20.52 -8.61 -4.27
CA SER A 87 20.67 -8.33 -5.70
C SER A 87 19.63 -7.33 -6.19
N ASP A 88 19.96 -6.59 -7.25
CA ASP A 88 19.06 -5.60 -7.88
C ASP A 88 17.69 -6.21 -8.20
N LYS A 89 17.68 -7.42 -8.76
CA LYS A 89 16.45 -8.16 -9.08
C LYS A 89 15.62 -8.48 -7.84
N GLN A 90 16.24 -8.81 -6.72
CA GLN A 90 15.51 -9.04 -5.46
C GLN A 90 14.87 -7.75 -4.94
N ILE A 91 15.58 -6.62 -5.06
CA ILE A 91 15.06 -5.31 -4.68
C ILE A 91 13.86 -4.91 -5.55
N GLU A 92 13.99 -5.04 -6.88
CA GLU A 92 12.91 -4.72 -7.82
C GLU A 92 11.65 -5.55 -7.54
N GLN A 93 11.80 -6.86 -7.32
CA GLN A 93 10.68 -7.75 -7.03
C GLN A 93 10.01 -7.40 -5.69
N MET A 94 10.80 -7.16 -4.66
CA MET A 94 10.27 -6.78 -3.34
C MET A 94 9.53 -5.44 -3.41
N TYR A 95 10.10 -4.46 -4.11
CA TYR A 95 9.46 -3.17 -4.35
C TYR A 95 8.11 -3.32 -5.07
N LEU A 96 8.07 -4.11 -6.14
CA LEU A 96 6.84 -4.35 -6.90
C LEU A 96 5.76 -5.00 -6.03
N LEU A 97 6.14 -5.96 -5.17
CA LEU A 97 5.22 -6.60 -4.23
C LEU A 97 4.64 -5.61 -3.23
N ILE A 98 5.48 -4.73 -2.66
CA ILE A 98 5.04 -3.68 -1.74
C ILE A 98 4.05 -2.73 -2.43
N VAL A 99 4.40 -2.19 -3.60
CA VAL A 99 3.52 -1.26 -4.33
C VAL A 99 2.20 -1.92 -4.72
N THR A 100 2.25 -3.17 -5.19
CA THR A 100 1.04 -3.93 -5.54
C THR A 100 0.13 -4.12 -4.34
N ALA A 101 0.70 -4.43 -3.17
CA ALA A 101 -0.06 -4.57 -1.94
C ALA A 101 -0.69 -3.25 -1.48
N ILE A 102 0.04 -2.13 -1.60
CA ILE A 102 -0.50 -0.78 -1.37
C ILE A 102 -1.71 -0.58 -2.29
N VAL A 103 -1.53 -0.70 -3.61
CA VAL A 103 -2.61 -0.47 -4.58
C VAL A 103 -3.81 -1.37 -4.29
N LYS A 104 -3.62 -2.67 -4.03
CA LYS A 104 -4.73 -3.56 -3.66
C LYS A 104 -5.47 -3.12 -2.41
N ASN A 105 -4.75 -2.73 -1.35
CA ASN A 105 -5.36 -2.33 -0.09
C ASN A 105 -6.07 -0.97 -0.17
N PHE A 106 -5.64 -0.06 -1.06
CA PHE A 106 -6.28 1.25 -1.24
C PHE A 106 -7.29 1.31 -2.40
N SER A 107 -7.24 0.36 -3.35
CA SER A 107 -8.16 0.26 -4.49
C SER A 107 -9.22 -0.83 -4.32
N ALA A 108 -9.17 -1.63 -3.25
CA ALA A 108 -10.30 -2.45 -2.85
C ALA A 108 -11.48 -1.51 -2.56
N GLU A 109 -12.35 -1.38 -3.56
CA GLU A 109 -13.51 -0.51 -3.56
C GLU A 109 -14.28 -0.67 -2.24
N ALA A 110 -14.62 0.47 -1.61
CA ALA A 110 -15.79 0.51 -0.76
C ALA A 110 -16.91 -0.18 -1.55
N PRO A 111 -17.66 -1.13 -0.96
CA PRO A 111 -18.68 -1.85 -1.70
C PRO A 111 -19.54 -0.82 -2.42
N ASN A 112 -19.55 -0.88 -3.75
CA ASN A 112 -20.50 -0.14 -4.55
C ASN A 112 -21.87 -0.57 -4.03
N ASP A 113 -22.51 0.33 -3.27
CA ASP A 113 -23.91 0.20 -2.87
C ASP A 113 -24.72 0.34 -4.16
N ASP A 114 -24.81 -0.77 -4.90
CA ASP A 114 -25.74 -0.94 -5.99
C ASP A 114 -27.14 -1.13 -5.38
N SER A 115 -27.64 -0.07 -4.75
CA SER A 115 -29.07 0.13 -4.59
C SER A 115 -29.54 0.95 -5.79
N GLY A 116 -29.79 0.26 -6.89
CA GLY A 116 -30.45 0.82 -8.04
C GLY A 116 -31.77 1.51 -7.70
N SER A 117 -32.07 2.52 -8.52
CA SER A 117 -33.39 3.06 -8.81
C SER A 117 -34.02 4.09 -7.84
N SER A 118 -34.07 5.30 -8.39
CA SER A 118 -35.24 6.19 -8.45
C SER A 118 -35.38 7.33 -7.44
N ASN A 119 -35.63 8.49 -8.07
CA ASN A 119 -36.19 9.74 -7.60
C ASN A 119 -35.22 10.74 -6.95
N SER A 120 -34.82 11.69 -7.79
CA SER A 120 -34.83 13.11 -7.47
C SER A 120 -35.89 13.46 -6.41
N PHE A 121 -35.47 13.64 -5.17
CA PHE A 121 -36.24 14.39 -4.20
C PHE A 121 -35.45 15.66 -3.87
N GLU A 122 -35.90 16.77 -4.46
CA GLU A 122 -35.61 18.11 -3.99
C GLU A 122 -35.84 18.17 -2.48
N LYS A 123 -34.80 18.52 -1.73
CA LYS A 123 -34.87 18.77 -0.30
C LYS A 123 -35.53 20.13 -0.08
N LYS A 124 -36.88 20.17 -0.06
CA LYS A 124 -37.61 21.31 0.51
C LYS A 124 -37.43 21.29 2.03
N THR A 125 -36.66 22.25 2.53
CA THR A 125 -36.63 22.62 3.94
C THR A 125 -37.91 23.38 4.27
N THR A 126 -38.84 22.73 4.98
CA THR A 126 -39.87 23.45 5.75
C THR A 126 -39.50 23.27 7.22
N GLY A 127 -39.08 24.36 7.85
CA GLY A 127 -39.03 24.47 9.29
C GLY A 127 -40.45 24.64 9.82
N GLU A 128 -40.80 23.85 10.82
CA GLU A 128 -41.98 24.07 11.66
C GLU A 128 -41.49 24.47 13.05
N ASN A 129 -42.01 25.62 13.51
CA ASN A 129 -42.34 25.88 14.90
C ASN A 129 -43.86 25.79 15.01
#